data_AF-A0A1S3PDE3-F1
#
_entry.id   AF-A0A1S3PDE3-F1
#
_cell.length_a   1.000
_cell.length_b   1.000
_cell.length_c   1.000
_cell.angle_alpha   90.00
_cell.angle_beta   90.00
_cell.angle_gamma   90.00
#
_symmetry.space_group_name_H-M   'P 1'
#
loop_
_entity.id
_entity.type
_entity.pdbx_description
1 polymer ?
#
loop_
_entity_poly.entity_id
_entity_poly.type
_entity_poly.pdbx_seq_one_letter_code
_entity_poly.pdbx_strand_id
1 'polypeptide(L)'
;MNSVPVLTVKPWRALFDEKFHVVVGNLPPTQEVTLHSLHQSEDTDYWEAFGNYVSDAQGRDTGPGPFPGVLDMWGGGGSLVEYRAALLASHGFAAMTIIYLFPDHKKNTTIGYPYFENAFRLPQDHPLVATDRIALLGISAAVPVVLSITAYSKTVKPRCCVCISGTHTGRIEATQSIAEAYSRIEKLYKKACRDEKNHIIWRDVFLPIPEDIDLKVEMGRITCPLLLVVGQDDQNNATVESADDMKQMMERAGNSNLLTTLSYPGAGHLIEMPYSPHCKVSSFLKPLSRERVLALWGGLTKPHAVAQEDSWEKILGFLREHLCHSVKPHVQSRL
;
A
#
# COMPACT_ATOMS: atom_id res chain seq x y z
N MET A 1 -29.16 -14.66 -27.45
CA MET A 1 -28.34 -13.66 -28.17
C MET A 1 -27.48 -12.98 -27.13
N ASN A 2 -26.15 -13.10 -27.20
CA ASN A 2 -25.27 -12.42 -26.24
C ASN A 2 -25.30 -10.92 -26.57
N SER A 3 -26.01 -10.16 -25.75
CA SER A 3 -26.04 -8.71 -25.82
C SER A 3 -24.66 -8.16 -25.47
N VAL A 4 -24.15 -7.24 -26.29
CA VAL A 4 -22.85 -6.58 -26.05
C VAL A 4 -22.96 -5.70 -24.79
N PRO A 5 -21.99 -5.72 -23.86
CA PRO A 5 -21.96 -4.83 -22.71
C PRO A 5 -22.05 -3.37 -23.13
N VAL A 6 -22.91 -2.59 -22.47
CA VAL A 6 -23.11 -1.18 -22.78
C VAL A 6 -22.81 -0.33 -21.57
N LEU A 7 -21.83 0.57 -21.67
CA LEU A 7 -21.54 1.57 -20.66
C LEU A 7 -22.36 2.84 -20.94
N THR A 8 -23.19 3.26 -19.99
CA THR A 8 -24.01 4.48 -20.09
C THR A 8 -23.66 5.43 -18.96
N VAL A 9 -23.41 6.70 -19.27
CA VAL A 9 -23.11 7.74 -18.27
C VAL A 9 -24.16 8.85 -18.31
N LYS A 10 -24.70 9.24 -17.15
CA LYS A 10 -25.70 10.33 -17.03
C LYS A 10 -25.45 11.24 -15.81
N PRO A 11 -25.40 12.58 -16.00
CA PRO A 11 -25.39 13.27 -17.28
C PRO A 11 -24.07 13.00 -18.03
N TRP A 12 -24.10 13.08 -19.37
CA TRP A 12 -22.92 12.85 -20.21
C TRP A 12 -22.02 14.09 -20.32
N ARG A 13 -22.52 15.25 -19.85
CA ARG A 13 -21.77 16.47 -19.56
C ARG A 13 -22.05 16.83 -18.11
N ALA A 14 -21.00 17.00 -17.35
CA ALA A 14 -21.01 17.42 -15.96
C ALA A 14 -19.85 18.38 -15.75
N LEU A 15 -20.01 19.34 -14.85
CA LEU A 15 -18.86 20.04 -14.27
C LEU A 15 -18.04 19.06 -13.43
N PHE A 16 -16.78 19.40 -13.17
CA PHE A 16 -15.85 18.52 -12.44
C PHE A 16 -16.36 18.13 -11.05
N ASP A 17 -17.17 18.99 -10.42
CA ASP A 17 -17.78 18.81 -9.10
C ASP A 17 -19.21 18.25 -9.14
N GLU A 18 -19.75 17.97 -10.32
CA GLU A 18 -21.10 17.43 -10.49
C GLU A 18 -21.09 15.90 -10.53
N LYS A 19 -22.04 15.29 -9.80
CA LYS A 19 -22.20 13.84 -9.80
C LYS A 19 -22.70 13.34 -11.15
N PHE A 20 -22.16 12.21 -11.59
CA PHE A 20 -22.69 11.44 -12.70
C PHE A 20 -22.84 9.96 -12.32
N HIS A 21 -23.74 9.29 -13.02
CA HIS A 21 -24.07 7.89 -12.83
C HIS A 21 -23.53 7.08 -14.00
N VAL A 22 -22.73 6.07 -13.70
CA VAL A 22 -22.25 5.08 -14.67
C VAL A 22 -23.06 3.80 -14.51
N VAL A 23 -23.61 3.29 -15.60
CA VAL A 23 -24.40 2.05 -15.63
C VAL A 23 -23.83 1.14 -16.70
N VAL A 24 -23.53 -0.10 -16.32
CA VAL A 24 -23.12 -1.16 -17.26
C VAL A 24 -24.33 -2.07 -17.50
N GLY A 25 -24.91 -1.99 -18.69
CA GLY A 25 -26.01 -2.85 -19.10
C GLY A 25 -25.54 -4.06 -19.90
N ASN A 26 -26.47 -4.99 -20.15
CA ASN A 26 -26.28 -6.14 -21.04
C ASN A 26 -25.23 -7.17 -20.59
N LEU A 27 -24.90 -7.19 -19.30
CA LEU A 27 -24.07 -8.23 -18.70
C LEU A 27 -24.92 -9.48 -18.38
N PRO A 28 -24.43 -10.70 -18.70
CA PRO A 28 -24.90 -11.93 -18.07
C PRO A 28 -25.07 -11.78 -16.56
N PRO A 29 -26.12 -12.35 -15.93
CA PRO A 29 -26.28 -12.32 -14.48
C PRO A 29 -25.08 -12.93 -13.76
N THR A 30 -24.75 -12.39 -12.58
CA THR A 30 -23.64 -12.85 -11.71
C THR A 30 -22.25 -12.81 -12.35
N GLN A 31 -22.08 -12.01 -13.40
CA GLN A 31 -20.81 -11.85 -14.08
C GLN A 31 -19.93 -10.84 -13.33
N GLU A 32 -18.72 -11.27 -13.00
CA GLU A 32 -17.65 -10.41 -12.53
C GLU A 32 -17.15 -9.51 -13.68
N VAL A 33 -17.08 -8.21 -13.41
CA VAL A 33 -16.55 -7.21 -14.35
C VAL A 33 -15.66 -6.22 -13.62
N THR A 34 -14.61 -5.75 -14.29
CA THR A 34 -13.76 -4.65 -13.82
C THR A 34 -14.11 -3.39 -14.62
N LEU A 35 -14.51 -2.33 -13.95
CA LEU A 35 -14.53 -0.98 -14.51
C LEU A 35 -13.18 -0.33 -14.28
N HIS A 36 -12.67 0.29 -15.34
CA HIS A 36 -11.45 1.06 -15.34
C HIS A 36 -11.79 2.50 -15.76
N SER A 37 -11.42 3.47 -14.92
CA SER A 37 -11.45 4.89 -15.23
C SER A 37 -10.02 5.38 -15.43
N LEU A 38 -9.77 6.02 -16.56
CA LEU A 38 -8.49 6.63 -16.92
C LEU A 38 -8.70 8.13 -17.14
N HIS A 39 -7.96 8.96 -16.43
CA HIS A 39 -7.89 10.40 -16.67
C HIS A 39 -6.45 10.80 -16.95
N GLN A 40 -6.24 11.57 -18.03
CA GLN A 40 -4.96 12.19 -18.33
C GLN A 40 -5.08 13.70 -18.06
N SER A 41 -4.19 14.23 -17.22
CA SER A 41 -4.12 15.67 -16.96
C SER A 41 -3.45 16.41 -18.12
N GLU A 42 -3.59 17.74 -18.13
CA GLU A 42 -2.91 18.61 -19.10
C GLU A 42 -1.38 18.52 -18.97
N ASP A 43 -0.87 18.23 -17.78
CA ASP A 43 0.56 18.00 -17.49
C ASP A 43 1.04 16.59 -17.86
N THR A 44 0.23 15.82 -18.59
CA THR A 44 0.51 14.43 -19.04
C THR A 44 0.62 13.39 -17.92
N ASP A 45 0.23 13.74 -16.69
CA ASP A 45 0.10 12.77 -15.59
C ASP A 45 -1.17 11.93 -15.80
N TYR A 46 -1.08 10.61 -15.59
CA TYR A 46 -2.22 9.69 -15.63
C TYR A 46 -2.76 9.41 -14.23
N TRP A 47 -4.07 9.31 -14.14
CA TRP A 47 -4.82 8.95 -12.95
C TRP A 47 -5.76 7.80 -13.32
N GLU A 48 -5.52 6.62 -12.76
CA GLU A 48 -6.32 5.43 -13.01
C GLU A 48 -7.06 5.00 -11.74
N ALA A 49 -8.27 4.48 -11.92
CA ALA A 49 -9.05 3.87 -10.84
C ALA A 49 -9.75 2.61 -11.36
N PHE A 50 -9.72 1.55 -10.57
CA PHE A 50 -10.37 0.28 -10.88
C PHE A 50 -11.45 -0.03 -9.83
N GLY A 51 -12.58 -0.54 -10.29
CA GLY A 51 -13.64 -1.07 -9.44
C GLY A 51 -14.09 -2.41 -10.00
N ASN A 52 -14.30 -3.41 -9.14
CA ASN A 52 -14.81 -4.70 -9.56
C ASN A 52 -16.24 -4.86 -9.06
N TYR A 53 -17.09 -5.39 -9.93
CA TYR A 53 -18.53 -5.43 -9.75
C TYR A 53 -19.07 -6.78 -10.19
N VAL A 54 -20.21 -7.16 -9.64
CA VAL A 54 -20.93 -8.38 -10.02
C VAL A 54 -22.33 -7.97 -10.46
N SER A 55 -22.71 -8.32 -11.68
CA SER A 55 -24.06 -8.02 -12.19
C SER A 55 -25.15 -8.77 -11.39
N ASP A 56 -26.23 -8.09 -10.99
CA ASP A 56 -27.36 -8.75 -10.34
C ASP A 56 -28.24 -9.57 -11.32
N ALA A 57 -29.27 -10.24 -10.79
CA ALA A 57 -30.23 -11.06 -11.55
C ALA A 57 -31.12 -10.26 -12.53
N GLN A 58 -31.03 -8.94 -12.55
CA GLN A 58 -31.65 -8.01 -13.50
C GLN A 58 -30.63 -7.09 -14.21
N GLY A 59 -29.32 -7.35 -14.11
CA GLY A 59 -28.26 -6.54 -14.71
C GLY A 59 -28.05 -5.15 -14.08
N ARG A 60 -28.30 -4.97 -12.78
CA ARG A 60 -27.97 -3.77 -11.99
C ARG A 60 -27.06 -4.13 -10.82
N ASP A 61 -26.32 -3.16 -10.31
CA ASP A 61 -25.16 -3.41 -9.44
C ASP A 61 -25.49 -3.25 -7.94
N THR A 62 -24.78 -4.01 -7.10
CA THR A 62 -25.00 -4.18 -5.66
C THR A 62 -24.40 -3.04 -4.84
N GLY A 63 -25.25 -2.12 -4.36
CA GLY A 63 -25.02 -1.24 -3.20
C GLY A 63 -24.29 0.09 -3.50
N PRO A 64 -24.89 1.27 -3.20
CA PRO A 64 -24.38 2.59 -3.62
C PRO A 64 -23.19 3.12 -2.79
N GLY A 65 -22.36 2.25 -2.21
CA GLY A 65 -21.36 2.65 -1.22
C GLY A 65 -22.00 3.14 0.09
N PRO A 66 -21.21 3.74 1.01
CA PRO A 66 -19.78 4.03 0.87
C PRO A 66 -18.89 2.80 1.18
N PHE A 67 -17.88 2.57 0.33
CA PHE A 67 -16.88 1.51 0.42
C PHE A 67 -15.77 1.87 1.43
N PRO A 68 -15.18 0.89 2.15
CA PRO A 68 -13.93 1.13 2.87
C PRO A 68 -12.80 1.51 1.91
N GLY A 69 -12.00 2.50 2.29
CA GLY A 69 -10.91 3.03 1.48
C GLY A 69 -9.55 2.39 1.79
N VAL A 70 -8.68 2.28 0.79
CA VAL A 70 -7.27 1.92 0.97
C VAL A 70 -6.39 2.87 0.15
N LEU A 71 -5.51 3.61 0.82
CA LEU A 71 -4.44 4.37 0.17
C LEU A 71 -3.21 3.47 0.05
N ASP A 72 -2.86 3.14 -1.19
CA ASP A 72 -1.83 2.18 -1.57
C ASP A 72 -0.53 2.88 -2.00
N MET A 73 0.61 2.43 -1.46
CA MET A 73 1.93 3.01 -1.73
C MET A 73 2.97 1.92 -2.03
N TRP A 74 3.66 2.09 -3.16
CA TRP A 74 4.72 1.18 -3.61
C TRP A 74 6.12 1.66 -3.22
N GLY A 75 7.09 0.74 -3.27
CA GLY A 75 8.46 1.00 -2.86
C GLY A 75 9.28 1.86 -3.83
N GLY A 76 10.60 1.76 -3.71
CA GLY A 76 11.56 2.65 -4.38
C GLY A 76 11.66 2.55 -5.91
N GLY A 77 10.77 1.80 -6.59
CA GLY A 77 10.79 1.68 -8.06
C GLY A 77 10.42 2.98 -8.79
N GLY A 78 9.72 3.90 -8.12
CA GLY A 78 9.43 5.23 -8.63
C GLY A 78 8.44 5.28 -9.80
N SER A 79 7.61 4.25 -9.94
CA SER A 79 6.53 4.17 -10.93
C SER A 79 5.18 3.99 -10.24
N LEU A 80 4.11 4.36 -10.93
CA LEU A 80 2.75 4.02 -10.52
C LEU A 80 2.53 2.53 -10.80
N VAL A 81 2.11 1.77 -9.78
CA VAL A 81 1.95 0.31 -9.84
C VAL A 81 0.59 -0.05 -9.27
N GLU A 82 -0.35 -0.45 -10.12
CA GLU A 82 -1.77 -0.41 -9.73
C GLU A 82 -2.38 -1.78 -9.48
N TYR A 83 -1.69 -2.86 -9.85
CA TYR A 83 -2.27 -4.21 -9.81
C TYR A 83 -2.72 -4.63 -8.41
N ARG A 84 -2.05 -4.15 -7.35
CA ARG A 84 -2.49 -4.40 -5.96
C ARG A 84 -3.76 -3.62 -5.62
N ALA A 85 -3.88 -2.36 -6.03
CA ALA A 85 -5.12 -1.60 -5.84
C ALA A 85 -6.29 -2.19 -6.65
N ALA A 86 -6.06 -2.63 -7.89
CA ALA A 86 -7.06 -3.31 -8.69
C ALA A 86 -7.56 -4.61 -8.02
N LEU A 87 -6.66 -5.37 -7.39
CA LEU A 87 -7.02 -6.56 -6.62
C LEU A 87 -7.71 -6.23 -5.28
N LEU A 88 -7.31 -5.16 -4.58
CA LEU A 88 -8.08 -4.68 -3.43
C LEU A 88 -9.51 -4.31 -3.85
N ALA A 89 -9.67 -3.67 -5.00
CA ALA A 89 -10.99 -3.34 -5.54
C ALA A 89 -11.84 -4.58 -5.84
N SER A 90 -11.24 -5.73 -6.22
CA SER A 90 -11.97 -7.00 -6.40
C SER A 90 -12.48 -7.61 -5.11
N HIS A 91 -12.00 -7.11 -3.97
CA HIS A 91 -12.39 -7.54 -2.65
C HIS A 91 -13.26 -6.52 -1.89
N GLY A 92 -13.82 -5.53 -2.60
CA GLY A 92 -14.83 -4.61 -2.07
C GLY A 92 -14.25 -3.35 -1.39
N PHE A 93 -12.99 -3.02 -1.67
CA PHE A 93 -12.35 -1.78 -1.20
C PHE A 93 -12.30 -0.72 -2.30
N ALA A 94 -12.47 0.55 -1.95
CA ALA A 94 -12.07 1.65 -2.82
C ALA A 94 -10.57 1.88 -2.64
N ALA A 95 -9.75 1.42 -3.59
CA ALA A 95 -8.31 1.49 -3.49
C ALA A 95 -7.72 2.55 -4.43
N MET A 96 -6.81 3.37 -3.91
CA MET A 96 -6.11 4.42 -4.67
C MET A 96 -4.60 4.26 -4.48
N THR A 97 -3.86 4.01 -5.55
CA THR A 97 -2.39 3.99 -5.53
C THR A 97 -1.85 5.39 -5.77
N ILE A 98 -0.80 5.77 -5.03
CA ILE A 98 -0.05 7.01 -5.29
C ILE A 98 1.42 6.75 -5.62
N ILE A 99 1.99 7.64 -6.43
CA ILE A 99 3.42 7.76 -6.67
C ILE A 99 3.97 8.93 -5.87
N TYR A 100 5.03 8.70 -5.10
CA TYR A 100 5.67 9.75 -4.29
C TYR A 100 7.18 9.86 -4.53
N LEU A 101 7.72 8.97 -5.38
CA LEU A 101 9.07 9.00 -5.88
C LEU A 101 9.00 9.12 -7.40
N PHE A 102 9.26 10.31 -7.91
CA PHE A 102 9.22 10.62 -9.32
C PHE A 102 10.61 10.50 -9.94
N PRO A 103 10.68 10.17 -11.24
CA PRO A 103 11.93 10.26 -12.01
C PRO A 103 12.53 11.67 -12.03
N ASP A 104 11.69 12.70 -11.91
CA ASP A 104 12.13 14.09 -11.75
C ASP A 104 12.46 14.39 -10.28
N HIS A 105 13.76 14.55 -9.98
CA HIS A 105 14.23 14.90 -8.65
C HIS A 105 13.70 16.24 -8.14
N LYS A 106 13.39 17.19 -9.03
CA LYS A 106 12.80 18.46 -8.61
C LYS A 106 11.39 18.25 -8.08
N LYS A 107 10.59 17.39 -8.71
CA LYS A 107 9.27 16.98 -8.19
C LYS A 107 9.42 16.35 -6.81
N ASN A 108 10.44 15.52 -6.57
CA ASN A 108 10.67 14.91 -5.25
C ASN A 108 10.97 15.90 -4.12
N THR A 109 11.47 17.11 -4.43
CA THR A 109 11.68 18.16 -3.40
C THR A 109 10.38 18.81 -2.92
N THR A 110 9.29 18.67 -3.67
CA THR A 110 7.97 19.20 -3.28
C THR A 110 7.10 18.15 -2.59
N ILE A 111 7.49 16.88 -2.63
CA ILE A 111 6.76 15.79 -1.99
C ILE A 111 7.14 15.72 -0.51
N GLY A 112 6.21 16.07 0.36
CA GLY A 112 6.35 15.96 1.82
C GLY A 112 4.99 15.69 2.47
N TYR A 113 4.85 15.98 3.76
CA TYR A 113 3.59 15.73 4.48
C TYR A 113 2.35 16.31 3.79
N PRO A 114 2.35 17.56 3.29
CA PRO A 114 1.19 18.12 2.60
C PRO A 114 0.71 17.27 1.41
N TYR A 115 1.64 16.64 0.67
CA TYR A 115 1.30 15.75 -0.44
C TYR A 115 0.56 14.51 0.06
N PHE A 116 1.09 13.83 1.08
CA PHE A 116 0.47 12.63 1.66
C PHE A 116 -0.84 12.94 2.38
N GLU A 117 -0.94 14.09 3.04
CA GLU A 117 -2.17 14.56 3.66
C GLU A 117 -3.27 14.82 2.61
N ASN A 118 -2.92 15.47 1.50
CA ASN A 118 -3.86 15.67 0.39
C ASN A 118 -4.25 14.34 -0.25
N ALA A 119 -3.29 13.44 -0.47
CA ALA A 119 -3.56 12.10 -0.99
C ALA A 119 -4.48 11.28 -0.07
N PHE A 120 -4.39 11.45 1.25
CA PHE A 120 -5.30 10.81 2.20
C PHE A 120 -6.70 11.47 2.19
N ARG A 121 -6.79 12.79 2.00
CA ARG A 121 -8.06 13.51 1.91
C ARG A 121 -8.86 13.14 0.66
N LEU A 122 -8.19 12.86 -0.46
CA LEU A 122 -8.87 12.49 -1.73
C LEU A 122 -9.87 11.33 -1.57
N PRO A 123 -9.50 10.13 -1.08
CA PRO A 123 -10.47 9.08 -0.81
C PRO A 123 -11.37 9.44 0.38
N GLN A 124 -10.90 10.22 1.36
CA GLN A 124 -11.73 10.61 2.52
C GLN A 124 -12.94 11.46 2.14
N ASP A 125 -12.76 12.37 1.20
CA ASP A 125 -13.80 13.30 0.72
C ASP A 125 -14.61 12.70 -0.45
N HIS A 126 -14.22 11.52 -0.94
CA HIS A 126 -14.90 10.88 -2.07
C HIS A 126 -16.28 10.34 -1.65
N PRO A 127 -17.38 10.65 -2.36
CA PRO A 127 -18.75 10.33 -1.93
C PRO A 127 -19.06 8.83 -1.87
N LEU A 128 -18.26 7.99 -2.53
CA LEU A 128 -18.39 6.53 -2.49
C LEU A 128 -17.43 5.87 -1.49
N VAL A 129 -16.64 6.63 -0.74
CA VAL A 129 -15.72 6.10 0.26
C VAL A 129 -16.21 6.47 1.65
N ALA A 130 -16.06 5.56 2.60
CA ALA A 130 -16.37 5.83 3.97
C ALA A 130 -15.23 6.65 4.59
N THR A 131 -15.49 7.93 4.79
CA THR A 131 -14.56 8.97 5.27
C THR A 131 -13.74 8.59 6.51
N ASP A 132 -14.27 7.73 7.39
CA ASP A 132 -13.65 7.27 8.63
C ASP A 132 -13.07 5.84 8.56
N ARG A 133 -13.17 5.17 7.41
CA ARG A 133 -12.76 3.77 7.21
C ARG A 133 -11.74 3.66 6.08
N ILE A 134 -10.61 4.31 6.28
CA ILE A 134 -9.49 4.33 5.32
C ILE A 134 -8.27 3.66 5.95
N ALA A 135 -7.68 2.70 5.26
CA ALA A 135 -6.38 2.14 5.62
C ALA A 135 -5.23 2.75 4.81
N LEU A 136 -4.03 2.69 5.37
CA LEU A 136 -2.79 2.87 4.61
C LEU A 136 -2.17 1.51 4.35
N LEU A 137 -1.72 1.26 3.12
CA LEU A 137 -0.97 0.08 2.75
C LEU A 137 0.33 0.49 2.07
N GLY A 138 1.46 0.04 2.61
CA GLY A 138 2.78 0.34 2.08
C GLY A 138 3.67 -0.88 1.97
N ILE A 139 4.48 -0.94 0.91
CA ILE A 139 5.55 -1.94 0.76
C ILE A 139 6.93 -1.26 0.71
N SER A 140 7.93 -1.91 1.31
CA SER A 140 9.34 -1.53 1.19
C SER A 140 9.56 -0.07 1.63
N ALA A 141 10.10 0.76 0.74
CA ALA A 141 10.44 2.15 0.98
C ALA A 141 9.22 3.06 1.29
N ALA A 142 7.98 2.57 1.08
CA ALA A 142 6.77 3.26 1.50
C ALA A 142 6.49 3.13 3.00
N VAL A 143 7.04 2.11 3.66
CA VAL A 143 6.73 1.83 5.07
C VAL A 143 7.18 2.96 6.00
N PRO A 144 8.38 3.53 5.89
CA PRO A 144 8.75 4.71 6.67
C PRO A 144 7.80 5.90 6.44
N VAL A 145 7.24 6.05 5.24
CA VAL A 145 6.24 7.08 4.91
C VAL A 145 4.95 6.81 5.68
N VAL A 146 4.36 5.62 5.50
CA VAL A 146 3.12 5.19 6.16
C VAL A 146 3.22 5.36 7.67
N LEU A 147 4.30 4.87 8.27
CA LEU A 147 4.52 4.95 9.71
C LEU A 147 4.70 6.40 10.17
N SER A 148 5.48 7.22 9.44
CA SER A 148 5.71 8.63 9.79
C SER A 148 4.42 9.45 9.76
N ILE A 149 3.64 9.36 8.67
CA ILE A 149 2.40 10.15 8.57
C ILE A 149 1.35 9.67 9.57
N THR A 150 1.29 8.37 9.87
CA THR A 150 0.39 7.82 10.89
C THR A 150 0.76 8.28 12.30
N ALA A 151 2.06 8.35 12.62
CA ALA A 151 2.54 8.70 13.95
C ALA A 151 2.53 10.21 14.23
N TYR A 152 2.73 11.05 13.20
CA TYR A 152 3.03 12.48 13.38
C TYR A 152 2.09 13.45 12.64
N SER A 153 1.38 13.03 11.59
CA SER A 153 0.43 13.95 10.93
C SER A 153 -0.78 14.20 11.84
N LYS A 154 -1.25 15.44 11.86
CA LYS A 154 -2.51 15.80 12.53
C LYS A 154 -3.74 15.50 11.67
N THR A 155 -3.53 15.35 10.36
CA THR A 155 -4.57 15.11 9.36
C THR A 155 -4.77 13.62 9.10
N VAL A 156 -3.69 12.88 8.85
CA VAL A 156 -3.76 11.47 8.45
C VAL A 156 -4.13 10.62 9.66
N LYS A 157 -5.37 10.12 9.68
CA LYS A 157 -5.89 9.27 10.76
C LYS A 157 -6.49 8.00 10.16
N PRO A 158 -5.65 7.03 9.78
CA PRO A 158 -6.14 5.81 9.19
C PRO A 158 -6.79 4.92 10.26
N ARG A 159 -7.72 4.09 9.81
CA ARG A 159 -8.39 3.12 10.66
C ARG A 159 -7.51 1.91 10.96
N CYS A 160 -6.60 1.55 10.06
CA CYS A 160 -5.51 0.60 10.27
C CYS A 160 -4.40 0.79 9.23
N CYS A 161 -3.24 0.18 9.47
CA CYS A 161 -2.10 0.22 8.55
C CYS A 161 -1.59 -1.19 8.24
N VAL A 162 -1.16 -1.41 7.00
CA VAL A 162 -0.49 -2.64 6.54
C VAL A 162 0.88 -2.27 5.98
N CYS A 163 1.93 -2.90 6.49
CA CYS A 163 3.32 -2.63 6.12
C CYS A 163 4.03 -3.91 5.72
N ILE A 164 4.44 -3.99 4.45
CA ILE A 164 5.05 -5.18 3.85
C ILE A 164 6.55 -4.94 3.66
N SER A 165 7.38 -5.85 4.14
CA SER A 165 8.84 -5.83 3.96
C SER A 165 9.50 -4.48 4.31
N GLY A 166 8.98 -3.86 5.37
CA GLY A 166 9.32 -2.49 5.74
C GLY A 166 10.22 -2.36 6.95
N THR A 167 10.58 -1.11 7.21
CA THR A 167 11.31 -0.69 8.41
C THR A 167 10.71 0.60 8.96
N HIS A 168 10.86 0.81 10.27
CA HIS A 168 10.53 2.06 10.95
C HIS A 168 11.71 3.04 10.98
N THR A 169 12.90 2.63 10.52
CA THR A 169 14.04 3.52 10.35
C THR A 169 13.84 4.44 9.14
N GLY A 170 14.40 5.65 9.19
CA GLY A 170 14.22 6.62 8.11
C GLY A 170 12.94 7.42 8.23
N ARG A 171 12.59 7.80 9.48
CA ARG A 171 11.50 8.73 9.78
C ARG A 171 11.57 9.97 8.87
N ILE A 172 10.43 10.34 8.31
CA ILE A 172 10.27 11.56 7.51
C ILE A 172 9.66 12.62 8.43
N GLU A 173 10.36 13.74 8.58
CA GLU A 173 9.85 14.88 9.35
C GLU A 173 8.83 15.69 8.56
N ALA A 174 7.93 16.39 9.26
CA ALA A 174 6.86 17.16 8.62
C ALA A 174 7.36 18.27 7.68
N THR A 175 8.57 18.80 7.92
CA THR A 175 9.22 19.82 7.09
C THR A 175 10.15 19.25 6.02
N GLN A 176 10.39 17.93 6.04
CA GLN A 176 11.28 17.28 5.09
C GLN A 176 10.53 16.81 3.84
N SER A 177 11.20 16.94 2.70
CA SER A 177 10.80 16.32 1.46
C SER A 177 11.28 14.86 1.37
N ILE A 178 10.64 14.09 0.50
CA ILE A 178 11.09 12.75 0.14
C ILE A 178 12.49 12.77 -0.46
N ALA A 179 12.84 13.80 -1.25
CA ALA A 179 14.20 13.94 -1.78
C ALA A 179 15.25 14.02 -0.65
N GLU A 180 14.99 14.79 0.40
CA GLU A 180 15.90 14.91 1.55
C GLU A 180 15.98 13.61 2.35
N ALA A 181 14.83 12.97 2.61
CA ALA A 181 14.78 11.70 3.31
C ALA A 181 15.57 10.60 2.57
N TYR A 182 15.38 10.48 1.26
CA TYR A 182 16.07 9.46 0.46
C TYR A 182 17.54 9.80 0.20
N SER A 183 17.92 11.08 0.17
CA SER A 183 19.34 11.48 0.09
C SER A 183 20.13 10.99 1.31
N ARG A 184 19.51 10.95 2.50
CA ARG A 184 20.13 10.37 3.70
C ARG A 184 20.40 8.88 3.52
N ILE A 185 19.43 8.14 2.98
CA ILE A 185 19.55 6.70 2.72
C ILE A 185 20.61 6.42 1.64
N GLU A 186 20.63 7.18 0.55
CA GLU A 186 21.64 7.01 -0.51
C GLU A 186 23.07 7.23 0.00
N LYS A 187 23.29 8.15 0.95
CA LYS A 187 24.61 8.31 1.58
C LYS A 187 25.05 7.08 2.37
N LEU A 188 24.10 6.25 2.83
CA LEU A 188 24.37 5.01 3.55
C LEU A 188 24.60 3.83 2.59
N TYR A 189 24.12 3.90 1.34
CA TYR A 189 24.32 2.86 0.32
C TYR A 189 25.78 2.50 0.04
N LYS A 190 26.73 3.38 0.37
CA LYS A 190 28.18 3.06 0.35
C LYS A 190 28.57 1.91 1.30
N LYS A 191 27.73 1.58 2.29
CA LYS A 191 27.92 0.48 3.24
C LYS A 191 27.38 -0.85 2.71
N ALA A 192 26.66 -0.84 1.59
CA ALA A 192 26.03 -2.05 1.09
C ALA A 192 27.07 -3.09 0.70
N CYS A 193 26.80 -4.33 1.09
CA CYS A 193 27.61 -5.47 0.72
C CYS A 193 27.21 -5.99 -0.65
N ARG A 194 28.08 -6.84 -1.20
CA ARG A 194 27.84 -7.56 -2.45
C ARG A 194 28.11 -9.03 -2.25
N ASP A 195 27.29 -9.88 -2.88
CA ASP A 195 27.57 -11.31 -2.94
C ASP A 195 28.68 -11.63 -3.96
N GLU A 196 29.04 -12.91 -4.05
CA GLU A 196 30.06 -13.41 -4.99
C GLU A 196 29.72 -13.14 -6.47
N LYS A 197 28.44 -12.91 -6.78
CA LYS A 197 27.92 -12.60 -8.12
C LYS A 197 27.71 -11.11 -8.33
N ASN A 198 28.24 -10.27 -7.43
CA ASN A 198 28.16 -8.81 -7.48
C ASN A 198 26.73 -8.24 -7.35
N HIS A 199 25.79 -9.00 -6.80
CA HIS A 199 24.46 -8.49 -6.43
C HIS A 199 24.55 -7.66 -5.16
N ILE A 200 23.86 -6.52 -5.12
CA ILE A 200 23.84 -5.65 -3.95
C ILE A 200 22.90 -6.20 -2.88
N ILE A 201 23.38 -6.23 -1.65
CA ILE A 201 22.65 -6.57 -0.43
C ILE A 201 22.44 -5.27 0.35
N TRP A 202 21.22 -4.72 0.30
CA TRP A 202 20.89 -3.46 1.00
C TRP A 202 20.60 -3.67 2.48
N ARG A 203 20.29 -4.90 2.89
CA ARG A 203 20.01 -5.26 4.30
C ARG A 203 21.06 -4.70 5.25
N ASP A 204 22.34 -4.84 4.91
CA ASP A 204 23.47 -4.43 5.74
C ASP A 204 23.58 -2.90 5.92
N VAL A 205 22.95 -2.12 5.04
CA VAL A 205 22.86 -0.66 5.18
C VAL A 205 21.99 -0.27 6.38
N PHE A 206 20.98 -1.09 6.66
CA PHE A 206 20.01 -0.87 7.74
C PHE A 206 20.39 -1.60 9.03
N LEU A 207 21.55 -2.27 9.05
CA LEU A 207 22.10 -2.92 10.23
C LEU A 207 23.37 -2.22 10.75
N PRO A 208 23.55 -2.16 12.08
CA PRO A 208 22.54 -2.45 13.10
C PRO A 208 21.40 -1.43 13.08
N ILE A 209 20.23 -1.81 13.64
CA ILE A 209 19.12 -0.85 13.83
C ILE A 209 19.65 0.31 14.71
N PRO A 210 19.44 1.58 14.32
CA PRO A 210 19.96 2.70 15.10
C PRO A 210 19.41 2.74 16.52
N GLU A 211 20.28 3.00 17.50
CA GLU A 211 19.84 3.26 18.88
C GLU A 211 19.17 4.63 19.02
N ASP A 212 19.62 5.60 18.21
CA ASP A 212 19.07 6.95 18.17
C ASP A 212 17.60 6.94 17.74
N ILE A 213 16.73 7.37 18.64
CA ILE A 213 15.28 7.39 18.46
C ILE A 213 14.85 8.40 17.38
N ASP A 214 15.62 9.46 17.14
CA ASP A 214 15.28 10.49 16.16
C ASP A 214 15.41 9.98 14.72
N LEU A 215 16.16 8.88 14.52
CA LEU A 215 16.29 8.20 13.23
C LEU A 215 15.13 7.22 12.95
N LYS A 216 14.23 7.04 13.91
CA LYS A 216 13.19 6.01 13.91
C LYS A 216 11.81 6.64 14.07
N VAL A 217 10.80 6.00 13.50
CA VAL A 217 9.42 6.35 13.80
C VAL A 217 9.09 5.86 15.21
N GLU A 218 8.59 6.75 16.06
CA GLU A 218 8.18 6.42 17.42
C GLU A 218 6.87 5.62 17.40
N MET A 219 6.98 4.30 17.31
CA MET A 219 5.85 3.37 17.17
C MET A 219 4.79 3.48 18.27
N GLY A 220 5.16 3.95 19.47
CA GLY A 220 4.22 4.22 20.56
C GLY A 220 3.18 5.30 20.24
N ARG A 221 3.42 6.14 19.22
CA ARG A 221 2.45 7.15 18.75
C ARG A 221 1.37 6.58 17.84
N ILE A 222 1.57 5.39 17.28
CA ILE A 222 0.59 4.75 16.41
C ILE A 222 -0.52 4.18 17.29
N THR A 223 -1.74 4.67 17.07
CA THR A 223 -2.92 4.35 17.89
C THR A 223 -3.97 3.54 17.14
N CYS A 224 -3.73 3.21 15.88
CA CYS A 224 -4.55 2.30 15.08
C CYS A 224 -3.90 0.91 14.99
N PRO A 225 -4.68 -0.15 14.69
CA PRO A 225 -4.14 -1.47 14.36
C PRO A 225 -3.09 -1.41 13.24
N LEU A 226 -2.02 -2.18 13.40
CA LEU A 226 -0.88 -2.26 12.49
C LEU A 226 -0.57 -3.73 12.18
N LEU A 227 -0.55 -4.07 10.89
CA LEU A 227 -0.10 -5.36 10.39
C LEU A 227 1.28 -5.24 9.76
N LEU A 228 2.25 -6.01 10.25
CA LEU A 228 3.57 -6.17 9.65
C LEU A 228 3.66 -7.51 8.91
N VAL A 229 4.15 -7.47 7.67
CA VAL A 229 4.45 -8.66 6.85
C VAL A 229 5.95 -8.73 6.63
N VAL A 230 6.59 -9.77 7.16
CA VAL A 230 8.04 -9.89 7.29
C VAL A 230 8.54 -11.13 6.52
N GLY A 231 9.33 -10.91 5.48
CA GLY A 231 10.17 -11.96 4.88
C GLY A 231 11.45 -12.14 5.70
N GLN A 232 11.71 -13.35 6.20
CA GLN A 232 12.88 -13.60 7.05
C GLN A 232 14.21 -13.71 6.27
N ASP A 233 14.15 -13.89 4.96
CA ASP A 233 15.31 -13.85 4.05
C ASP A 233 15.32 -12.56 3.23
N ASP A 234 14.83 -11.45 3.78
CA ASP A 234 14.86 -10.14 3.12
C ASP A 234 16.30 -9.60 3.06
N GLN A 235 16.82 -9.49 1.83
CA GLN A 235 18.17 -9.02 1.53
C GLN A 235 18.22 -7.51 1.18
N ASN A 236 17.07 -6.83 1.20
CA ASN A 236 16.96 -5.40 0.95
C ASN A 236 16.80 -4.57 2.23
N ASN A 237 15.95 -5.01 3.16
CA ASN A 237 15.73 -4.36 4.45
C ASN A 237 16.05 -5.31 5.61
N ALA A 238 16.40 -4.75 6.77
CA ALA A 238 16.52 -5.48 8.02
C ALA A 238 15.15 -5.74 8.67
N THR A 239 14.25 -6.43 7.96
CA THR A 239 12.82 -6.52 8.32
C THR A 239 12.56 -7.26 9.62
N VAL A 240 13.33 -8.32 9.91
CA VAL A 240 13.22 -9.09 11.15
C VAL A 240 13.58 -8.23 12.36
N GLU A 241 14.77 -7.62 12.32
CA GLU A 241 15.28 -6.76 13.38
C GLU A 241 14.43 -5.50 13.54
N SER A 242 13.92 -4.96 12.43
CA SER A 242 13.00 -3.83 12.44
C SER A 242 11.67 -4.20 13.09
N ALA A 243 11.12 -5.39 12.81
CA ALA A 243 9.88 -5.87 13.42
C ALA A 243 10.05 -6.09 14.93
N ASP A 244 11.18 -6.66 15.35
CA ASP A 244 11.49 -6.85 16.77
C ASP A 244 11.64 -5.51 17.51
N ASP A 245 12.35 -4.53 16.95
CA ASP A 245 12.48 -3.21 17.58
C ASP A 245 11.13 -2.46 17.61
N MET A 246 10.36 -2.51 16.51
CA MET A 246 9.00 -1.94 16.48
C MET A 246 8.10 -2.56 17.56
N LYS A 247 8.14 -3.88 17.72
CA LYS A 247 7.39 -4.61 18.74
C LYS A 247 7.80 -4.16 20.15
N GLN A 248 9.09 -4.10 20.44
CA GLN A 248 9.59 -3.62 21.75
C GLN A 248 9.21 -2.16 22.02
N MET A 249 9.21 -1.29 21.01
CA MET A 249 8.76 0.09 21.14
C MET A 249 7.26 0.17 21.49
N MET A 250 6.43 -0.66 20.84
CA MET A 250 4.98 -0.72 21.12
C MET A 250 4.67 -1.35 22.49
N GLU A 251 5.42 -2.38 22.90
CA GLU A 251 5.32 -2.95 24.25
C GLU A 251 5.64 -1.93 25.33
N ARG A 252 6.73 -1.15 25.18
CA ARG A 252 7.10 -0.07 26.10
C ARG A 252 6.05 1.03 26.18
N ALA A 253 5.35 1.30 25.09
CA ALA A 253 4.26 2.27 25.04
C ALA A 253 2.90 1.73 25.53
N GLY A 254 2.80 0.42 25.79
CA GLY A 254 1.57 -0.22 26.24
C GLY A 254 0.51 -0.42 25.15
N ASN A 255 0.90 -0.37 23.86
CA ASN A 255 -0.02 -0.53 22.71
C ASN A 255 0.29 -1.79 21.87
N SER A 256 0.98 -2.78 22.44
CA SER A 256 1.33 -4.03 21.76
C SER A 256 0.13 -4.82 21.22
N ASN A 257 -1.05 -4.63 21.81
CA ASN A 257 -2.30 -5.24 21.34
C ASN A 257 -2.76 -4.72 19.96
N LEU A 258 -2.19 -3.62 19.47
CA LEU A 258 -2.47 -3.09 18.13
C LEU A 258 -1.59 -3.73 17.05
N LEU A 259 -0.52 -4.44 17.43
CA LEU A 259 0.46 -4.97 16.51
C LEU A 259 0.17 -6.44 16.18
N THR A 260 -0.02 -6.72 14.90
CA THR A 260 0.01 -8.08 14.34
C THR A 260 1.24 -8.23 13.46
N THR A 261 1.96 -9.33 13.60
CA THR A 261 3.15 -9.62 12.77
C THR A 261 3.00 -10.99 12.12
N LEU A 262 3.16 -11.01 10.80
CA LEU A 262 3.26 -12.22 9.99
C LEU A 262 4.71 -12.38 9.56
N SER A 263 5.34 -13.49 9.97
CA SER A 263 6.73 -13.77 9.64
C SER A 263 6.84 -15.04 8.80
N TYR A 264 7.52 -14.93 7.67
CA TYR A 264 7.62 -15.99 6.67
C TYR A 264 9.07 -16.46 6.50
N PRO A 265 9.43 -17.62 7.06
CA PRO A 265 10.74 -18.22 6.85
C PRO A 265 11.02 -18.47 5.36
N GLY A 266 12.18 -18.02 4.88
CA GLY A 266 12.60 -18.21 3.50
C GLY A 266 11.85 -17.36 2.45
N ALA A 267 11.00 -16.42 2.87
CA ALA A 267 10.47 -15.38 1.99
C ALA A 267 11.43 -14.18 1.95
N GLY A 268 11.53 -13.56 0.77
CA GLY A 268 12.41 -12.40 0.51
C GLY A 268 11.67 -11.07 0.61
N HIS A 269 12.25 -10.04 0.02
CA HIS A 269 11.73 -8.67 0.08
C HIS A 269 10.40 -8.46 -0.67
N LEU A 270 10.30 -8.96 -1.90
CA LEU A 270 9.20 -8.68 -2.82
C LEU A 270 8.00 -9.61 -2.58
N ILE A 271 7.38 -9.53 -1.40
CA ILE A 271 6.15 -10.28 -1.08
C ILE A 271 4.98 -9.60 -1.80
N GLU A 272 4.81 -9.98 -3.07
CA GLU A 272 3.75 -9.49 -3.96
C GLU A 272 2.44 -10.28 -3.82
N MET A 273 1.55 -10.10 -4.78
CA MET A 273 0.26 -10.78 -4.81
C MET A 273 0.38 -12.27 -5.12
N PRO A 274 -0.62 -13.09 -4.73
CA PRO A 274 -0.61 -14.53 -4.98
C PRO A 274 -0.24 -14.86 -6.41
N TYR A 275 0.58 -15.90 -6.58
CA TYR A 275 1.05 -16.42 -7.87
C TYR A 275 1.97 -15.50 -8.67
N SER A 276 2.34 -14.32 -8.14
CA SER A 276 3.40 -13.50 -8.73
C SER A 276 4.73 -14.28 -8.69
N PRO A 277 5.48 -14.36 -9.80
CA PRO A 277 6.68 -15.17 -9.85
C PRO A 277 7.75 -14.64 -8.89
N HIS A 278 8.31 -15.52 -8.07
CA HIS A 278 9.40 -15.19 -7.16
C HIS A 278 10.60 -14.61 -7.92
N CYS A 279 10.96 -13.37 -7.60
CA CYS A 279 12.10 -12.68 -8.18
C CYS A 279 13.21 -12.50 -7.15
N LYS A 280 14.15 -13.45 -7.09
CA LYS A 280 15.27 -13.42 -6.13
C LYS A 280 16.25 -12.28 -6.39
N VAL A 281 16.50 -11.99 -7.66
CA VAL A 281 17.43 -10.95 -8.12
C VAL A 281 16.81 -10.26 -9.33
N SER A 282 16.85 -8.93 -9.37
CA SER A 282 16.46 -8.18 -10.57
C SER A 282 17.30 -6.93 -10.77
N SER A 283 17.20 -6.38 -11.98
CA SER A 283 17.71 -5.04 -12.23
C SER A 283 16.84 -4.01 -11.54
N PHE A 284 17.44 -3.19 -10.69
CA PHE A 284 16.80 -2.11 -9.96
C PHE A 284 17.43 -0.77 -10.36
N LEU A 285 16.59 0.24 -10.52
CA LEU A 285 17.02 1.60 -10.80
C LEU A 285 16.95 2.41 -9.50
N LYS A 286 18.09 2.90 -9.00
CA LYS A 286 18.08 3.68 -7.76
C LYS A 286 17.22 4.95 -7.91
N PRO A 287 16.37 5.29 -6.93
CA PRO A 287 15.38 6.36 -7.07
C PRO A 287 15.98 7.74 -7.38
N LEU A 288 17.11 8.13 -6.76
CA LEU A 288 17.70 9.45 -6.97
C LEU A 288 18.88 9.42 -7.95
N SER A 289 19.86 8.55 -7.74
CA SER A 289 21.02 8.48 -8.65
C SER A 289 20.70 7.95 -10.04
N ARG A 290 19.56 7.25 -10.24
CA ARG A 290 19.21 6.51 -11.46
C ARG A 290 20.30 5.54 -11.93
N GLU A 291 21.15 5.11 -11.01
CA GLU A 291 22.13 4.07 -11.26
C GLU A 291 21.40 2.72 -11.32
N ARG A 292 21.69 1.94 -12.36
CA ARG A 292 21.17 0.59 -12.49
C ARG A 292 22.05 -0.39 -11.75
N VAL A 293 21.45 -1.18 -10.87
CA VAL A 293 22.13 -2.20 -10.08
C VAL A 293 21.40 -3.53 -10.17
N LEU A 294 22.07 -4.63 -9.81
CA LEU A 294 21.41 -5.91 -9.55
C LEU A 294 21.16 -6.01 -8.05
N ALA A 295 19.91 -5.95 -7.64
CA ALA A 295 19.53 -6.06 -6.23
C ALA A 295 19.23 -7.52 -5.89
N LEU A 296 19.79 -8.01 -4.78
CA LEU A 296 19.38 -9.27 -4.18
C LEU A 296 18.18 -8.99 -3.27
N TRP A 297 17.03 -9.55 -3.61
CA TRP A 297 15.79 -9.43 -2.83
C TRP A 297 15.66 -10.56 -1.80
N GLY A 298 16.37 -11.67 -2.04
CA GLY A 298 16.33 -12.86 -1.21
C GLY A 298 15.10 -13.73 -1.45
N GLY A 299 14.97 -14.79 -0.65
CA GLY A 299 13.89 -15.76 -0.72
C GLY A 299 14.21 -17.06 -1.46
N LEU A 300 13.42 -18.08 -1.15
CA LEU A 300 13.34 -19.37 -1.82
C LEU A 300 11.98 -19.49 -2.51
N THR A 301 11.96 -19.99 -3.75
CA THR A 301 10.75 -19.96 -4.61
C THR A 301 9.49 -20.52 -3.95
N LYS A 302 9.57 -21.72 -3.34
CA LYS A 302 8.40 -22.34 -2.71
C LYS A 302 7.94 -21.61 -1.44
N PRO A 303 8.80 -21.35 -0.43
CA PRO A 303 8.41 -20.56 0.73
C PRO A 303 7.90 -19.16 0.38
N HIS A 304 8.50 -18.51 -0.62
CA HIS A 304 8.09 -17.18 -1.07
C HIS A 304 6.68 -17.20 -1.67
N ALA A 305 6.37 -18.16 -2.55
CA ALA A 305 5.02 -18.31 -3.10
C ALA A 305 3.96 -18.53 -2.02
N VAL A 306 4.25 -19.41 -1.04
CA VAL A 306 3.36 -19.65 0.11
C VAL A 306 3.16 -18.37 0.92
N ALA A 307 4.21 -17.57 1.11
CA ALA A 307 4.11 -16.29 1.81
C ALA A 307 3.22 -15.29 1.06
N GLN A 308 3.27 -15.22 -0.27
CA GLN A 308 2.40 -14.34 -1.07
C GLN A 308 0.93 -14.74 -0.96
N GLU A 309 0.63 -16.04 -1.03
CA GLU A 309 -0.72 -16.58 -0.89
C GLU A 309 -1.30 -16.31 0.51
N ASP A 310 -0.60 -16.75 1.57
CA ASP A 310 -1.07 -16.65 2.96
C ASP A 310 -1.11 -15.20 3.45
N SER A 311 -0.10 -14.38 3.10
CA SER A 311 -0.10 -12.97 3.52
C SER A 311 -1.23 -12.19 2.87
N TRP A 312 -1.57 -12.45 1.61
CA TRP A 312 -2.67 -11.75 0.95
C TRP A 312 -4.02 -12.06 1.59
N GLU A 313 -4.30 -13.33 1.87
CA GLU A 313 -5.52 -13.72 2.58
C GLU A 313 -5.63 -13.01 3.93
N LYS A 314 -4.53 -12.99 4.69
CA LYS A 314 -4.47 -12.33 6.00
C LYS A 314 -4.55 -10.82 5.93
N ILE A 315 -3.97 -10.18 4.91
CA ILE A 315 -4.11 -8.73 4.65
C ILE A 315 -5.57 -8.41 4.39
N LEU A 316 -6.26 -9.15 3.52
CA LEU A 316 -7.68 -8.95 3.25
C LEU A 316 -8.53 -9.17 4.50
N GLY A 317 -8.23 -10.20 5.30
CA GLY A 317 -8.88 -10.45 6.59
C GLY A 317 -8.74 -9.28 7.55
N PHE A 318 -7.52 -8.79 7.74
CA PHE A 318 -7.20 -7.65 8.61
C PHE A 318 -7.88 -6.36 8.15
N LEU A 319 -7.87 -6.07 6.84
CA LEU A 319 -8.56 -4.91 6.28
C LEU A 319 -10.08 -5.02 6.49
N ARG A 320 -10.68 -6.19 6.26
CA ARG A 320 -12.12 -6.39 6.52
C ARG A 320 -12.46 -6.24 8.01
N GLU A 321 -11.66 -6.80 8.90
CA GLU A 321 -11.87 -6.70 10.34
C GLU A 321 -11.92 -5.24 10.83
N HIS A 322 -11.04 -4.40 10.31
CA HIS A 322 -10.89 -3.02 10.80
C HIS A 322 -11.68 -1.98 9.99
N LEU A 323 -11.98 -2.24 8.71
CA LEU A 323 -12.68 -1.31 7.83
C LEU A 323 -14.13 -1.69 7.55
N CYS A 324 -14.50 -2.96 7.63
CA CYS A 324 -15.87 -3.41 7.43
C CYS A 324 -16.56 -3.59 8.78
N HIS A 325 -17.84 -3.21 8.86
CA HIS A 325 -18.62 -3.53 10.04
C HIS A 325 -18.80 -5.05 10.11
N SER A 326 -18.62 -5.65 11.28
CA SER A 326 -19.24 -6.94 11.57
C SER A 326 -20.75 -6.73 11.49
N VAL A 327 -21.37 -7.17 10.40
CA VAL A 327 -22.82 -7.38 10.39
C VAL A 327 -23.07 -8.45 11.45
N LYS A 328 -23.44 -8.04 12.67
CA LYS A 328 -24.01 -8.99 13.63
C LYS A 328 -25.18 -9.65 12.89
N PRO A 329 -25.26 -10.98 12.78
CA PRO A 329 -26.39 -11.61 12.16
C PRO A 329 -27.64 -11.15 12.91
N HIS A 330 -28.52 -10.42 12.24
CA HIS A 330 -29.85 -10.17 12.75
C HIS A 330 -30.50 -11.53 12.92
N VAL A 331 -30.57 -12.00 14.17
CA VAL A 331 -31.47 -13.06 14.57
C VAL A 331 -32.86 -12.52 14.27
N GLN A 332 -33.43 -12.91 13.13
CA GLN A 332 -34.85 -12.76 12.89
C GLN A 332 -35.55 -13.66 13.90
N SER A 333 -36.10 -13.04 14.94
CA SER A 333 -37.10 -13.65 15.78
C SER A 333 -38.27 -14.03 14.88
N ARG A 334 -38.47 -15.34 14.68
CA ARG A 334 -39.69 -15.87 14.11
C ARG A 334 -40.83 -15.55 15.08
N LEU A 335 -41.79 -14.75 14.63
CA LEU A 335 -43.17 -14.83 15.08
C LEU A 335 -43.93 -15.68 14.06
#